data_AF-I0UUF0-F1
#
_entry.id   AF-I0UUF0-F1
#
_cell.length_a   1.000
_cell.length_b   1.000
_cell.length_c   1.000
_cell.angle_alpha   90.00
_cell.angle_beta   90.00
_cell.angle_gamma   90.00
#
_symmetry.space_group_name_H-M   'P 1'
#
loop_
_entity.id
_entity.type
_entity.pdbx_description
1 polymer ?
#
loop_
_entity_poly.entity_id
_entity_poly.type
_entity_poly.pdbx_seq_one_letter_code
_entity_poly.pdbx_strand_id
1 'polypeptide(L)'
;MAQTKLSPRKKQAIFRYTQYALLAVIAIIALALADWDTLTKQVFNLDIAAKQFPGIITVALKNTLIYTALGFAVGLSGGLLLALMRISSIAPYRWLATLYVEIFRGIPALLVFFAFGYGIPLAFKIRFVDNLIPVTLSLGVVSAAYISEVLRAGLQAVPKGQYEAARSLGMSHTRAMVSITVPQAFRIVLPPLTNEVILLTKDSSLVYLLGVTVSQYELAKFGREGITAVGAGLTPLVVAGLCYLIITVPLGQLSAYFEKRTQARSRK
;
A
#
# COMPACT_ATOMS: atom_id res chain seq x y z
N MET A 1 -17.51 -32.80 48.94
CA MET A 1 -18.13 -31.98 47.88
C MET A 1 -17.24 -32.01 46.65
N ALA A 2 -17.65 -32.68 45.57
CA ALA A 2 -16.86 -32.79 44.35
C ALA A 2 -16.92 -31.48 43.54
N GLN A 3 -15.78 -30.80 43.37
CA GLN A 3 -15.67 -29.65 42.46
C GLN A 3 -15.81 -30.14 41.02
N THR A 4 -16.96 -29.88 40.41
CA THR A 4 -17.21 -30.11 38.98
C THR A 4 -16.32 -29.19 38.14
N LYS A 5 -15.09 -29.65 37.86
CA LYS A 5 -14.16 -28.94 36.95
C LYS A 5 -14.81 -28.84 35.56
N LEU A 6 -15.14 -27.63 35.14
CA LEU A 6 -15.67 -27.33 33.80
C LEU A 6 -14.76 -27.94 32.72
N SER A 7 -15.37 -28.58 31.71
CA SER A 7 -14.61 -29.14 30.59
C SER A 7 -13.85 -28.04 29.82
N PRO A 8 -12.69 -28.35 29.22
CA PRO A 8 -11.91 -27.36 28.46
C PRO A 8 -12.72 -26.64 27.37
N ARG A 9 -13.65 -27.34 26.71
CA ARG A 9 -14.57 -26.75 25.72
C ARG A 9 -15.53 -25.73 26.34
N LYS A 10 -16.09 -26.02 27.52
CA LYS A 10 -16.97 -25.07 28.25
C LYS A 10 -16.20 -23.84 28.70
N LYS A 11 -14.96 -24.00 29.19
CA LYS A 11 -14.09 -22.86 29.56
C LYS A 11 -13.77 -21.96 28.36
N GLN A 12 -13.46 -22.55 27.21
CA GLN A 12 -13.16 -21.78 25.99
C GLN A 12 -14.40 -21.06 25.43
N ALA A 13 -15.57 -21.69 25.50
CA ALA A 13 -16.83 -21.05 25.11
C ALA A 13 -17.16 -19.86 26.03
N ILE A 14 -17.10 -20.05 27.35
CA ILE A 14 -17.30 -18.98 28.34
C ILE A 14 -16.36 -17.81 28.08
N PHE A 15 -15.07 -18.07 27.85
CA PHE A 15 -14.09 -17.03 27.53
C PHE A 15 -14.48 -16.20 26.28
N ARG A 16 -14.89 -16.85 25.18
CA ARG A 16 -15.35 -16.15 23.97
C ARG A 16 -16.62 -15.33 24.23
N TYR A 17 -17.59 -15.88 24.95
CA TYR A 17 -18.81 -15.15 25.30
C TYR A 17 -18.52 -13.95 26.19
N THR A 18 -17.61 -14.07 27.15
CA THR A 18 -17.16 -12.94 27.98
C THR A 18 -16.49 -11.87 27.13
N GLN A 19 -15.65 -12.24 26.15
CA GLN A 19 -15.05 -11.30 25.21
C GLN A 19 -16.09 -10.59 24.33
N TYR A 20 -17.07 -11.33 23.80
CA TYR A 20 -18.16 -10.74 23.02
C TYR A 20 -19.06 -9.84 23.85
N ALA A 21 -19.38 -10.23 25.07
CA ALA A 21 -20.14 -9.41 26.00
C ALA A 21 -19.38 -8.11 26.34
N LEU A 22 -18.08 -8.21 26.63
CA LEU A 22 -17.23 -7.03 26.87
C LEU A 22 -17.18 -6.11 25.65
N LEU A 23 -16.98 -6.66 24.45
CA LEU A 23 -16.98 -5.88 23.21
C LEU A 23 -18.33 -5.21 22.94
N ALA A 24 -19.43 -5.93 23.17
CA ALA A 24 -20.78 -5.38 23.04
C ALA A 24 -21.04 -4.26 24.05
N VAL A 25 -20.62 -4.42 25.32
CA VAL A 25 -20.74 -3.38 26.35
C VAL A 25 -19.91 -2.15 25.99
N ILE A 26 -18.66 -2.33 25.55
CA ILE A 26 -17.80 -1.22 25.09
C ILE A 26 -18.45 -0.51 23.90
N ALA A 27 -18.97 -1.25 22.92
CA ALA A 27 -19.65 -0.69 21.76
C ALA A 27 -20.91 0.10 22.16
N ILE A 28 -21.75 -0.46 23.03
CA ILE A 28 -22.97 0.21 23.52
C ILE A 28 -22.60 1.49 24.28
N ILE A 29 -21.60 1.44 25.17
CA ILE A 29 -21.13 2.63 25.91
C ILE A 29 -20.60 3.67 24.92
N ALA A 30 -19.80 3.29 23.95
CA ALA A 30 -19.27 4.22 22.94
C ALA A 30 -20.40 4.86 22.11
N LEU A 31 -21.40 4.08 21.70
CA LEU A 31 -22.57 4.58 20.97
C LEU A 31 -23.45 5.48 21.85
N ALA A 32 -23.64 5.17 23.13
CA ALA A 32 -24.44 5.98 24.03
C ALA A 32 -23.77 7.30 24.42
N LEU A 33 -22.43 7.32 24.50
CA LEU A 33 -21.66 8.52 24.81
C LEU A 33 -21.37 9.41 23.59
N ALA A 34 -21.61 8.91 22.37
CA ALA A 34 -21.38 9.67 21.15
C ALA A 34 -22.46 10.75 20.95
N ASP A 35 -22.03 11.98 20.68
CA ASP A 35 -22.92 13.05 20.24
C ASP A 35 -23.33 12.83 18.78
N TRP A 36 -24.43 12.11 18.58
CA TRP A 36 -24.96 11.78 17.26
C TRP A 36 -25.39 13.01 16.46
N ASP A 37 -25.86 14.07 17.13
CA ASP A 37 -26.30 15.28 16.41
C ASP A 37 -25.09 15.97 15.77
N THR A 38 -24.00 16.14 16.55
CA THR A 38 -22.74 16.68 16.03
C THR A 38 -22.13 15.76 14.99
N LEU A 39 -22.10 14.44 15.20
CA LEU A 39 -21.55 13.49 14.24
C LEU A 39 -22.30 13.53 12.91
N THR A 40 -23.63 13.49 12.92
CA THR A 40 -24.40 13.52 11.67
C THR A 40 -24.22 14.85 10.93
N LYS A 41 -24.21 15.99 11.64
CA LYS A 41 -24.08 17.31 11.01
C LYS A 41 -22.67 17.66 10.54
N GLN A 42 -21.64 17.24 11.27
CA GLN A 42 -20.24 17.60 10.98
C GLN A 42 -19.51 16.50 10.19
N VAL A 43 -19.90 15.23 10.31
CA VAL A 43 -19.17 14.10 9.71
C VAL A 43 -19.94 13.44 8.57
N PHE A 44 -21.28 13.42 8.62
CA PHE A 44 -22.13 12.73 7.64
C PHE A 44 -23.14 13.67 6.96
N ASN A 45 -22.71 14.88 6.60
CA ASN A 45 -23.57 15.87 5.96
C ASN A 45 -23.74 15.58 4.45
N LEU A 46 -24.91 15.10 4.04
CA LEU A 46 -25.17 14.72 2.65
C LEU A 46 -25.12 15.91 1.67
N ASP A 47 -25.48 17.12 2.09
CA ASP A 47 -25.44 18.31 1.24
C ASP A 47 -24.00 18.71 0.92
N ILE A 48 -23.12 18.63 1.93
CA ILE A 48 -21.68 18.88 1.77
C ILE A 48 -21.03 17.77 0.94
N ALA A 49 -21.46 16.52 1.12
CA ALA A 49 -20.99 15.40 0.30
C ALA A 49 -21.36 15.61 -1.18
N ALA A 50 -22.61 15.98 -1.48
CA ALA A 50 -23.07 16.24 -2.84
C ALA A 50 -22.28 17.37 -3.53
N LYS A 51 -21.94 18.44 -2.80
CA LYS A 51 -21.14 19.57 -3.32
C LYS A 51 -19.71 19.20 -3.74
N GLN A 52 -19.17 18.07 -3.29
CA GLN A 52 -17.84 17.61 -3.70
C GLN A 52 -17.85 16.97 -5.09
N PHE A 53 -19.03 16.58 -5.59
CA PHE A 53 -19.18 16.03 -6.94
C PHE A 53 -19.36 17.15 -7.96
N PRO A 54 -18.83 16.98 -9.19
CA PRO A 54 -18.09 15.82 -9.68
C PRO A 54 -16.58 15.85 -9.35
N GLY A 55 -16.07 16.94 -8.76
CA GLY A 55 -14.64 17.21 -8.59
C GLY A 55 -13.86 16.11 -7.87
N ILE A 56 -14.44 15.50 -6.84
CA ILE A 56 -13.79 14.40 -6.12
C ILE A 56 -13.50 13.19 -7.02
N ILE A 57 -14.31 12.96 -8.06
CA ILE A 57 -14.12 11.87 -9.02
C ILE A 57 -13.23 12.32 -10.19
N THR A 58 -13.59 13.44 -10.82
CA THR A 58 -12.94 13.89 -12.06
C THR A 58 -11.53 14.43 -11.85
N VAL A 59 -11.24 14.91 -10.64
CA VAL A 59 -9.93 15.45 -10.25
C VAL A 59 -9.26 14.52 -9.26
N ALA A 60 -9.83 14.37 -8.06
CA ALA A 60 -9.10 13.77 -6.94
C ALA A 60 -8.87 12.27 -7.08
N LEU A 61 -9.91 11.51 -7.42
CA LEU A 61 -9.80 10.07 -7.70
C LEU A 61 -8.90 9.82 -8.92
N LYS A 62 -9.10 10.58 -10.00
CA LYS A 62 -8.28 10.49 -11.22
C LYS A 62 -6.79 10.70 -10.91
N ASN A 63 -6.43 11.76 -10.20
CA ASN A 63 -5.04 12.06 -9.86
C ASN A 63 -4.45 11.01 -8.93
N THR A 64 -5.23 10.52 -7.96
CA THR A 64 -4.81 9.40 -7.08
C THR A 64 -4.41 8.17 -7.91
N LEU A 65 -5.23 7.80 -8.91
CA LEU A 65 -4.92 6.69 -9.81
C LEU A 65 -3.69 6.97 -10.68
N ILE A 66 -3.56 8.18 -11.22
CA ILE A 66 -2.40 8.58 -12.04
C ILE A 66 -1.10 8.53 -11.22
N TYR A 67 -1.09 9.14 -10.04
CA TYR A 67 0.09 9.15 -9.15
C TYR A 67 0.47 7.74 -8.70
N THR A 68 -0.53 6.92 -8.34
CA THR A 68 -0.29 5.51 -7.99
C THR A 68 0.29 4.74 -9.16
N ALA A 69 -0.30 4.86 -10.36
CA ALA A 69 0.12 4.10 -11.53
C ALA A 69 1.53 4.49 -11.99
N LEU A 70 1.84 5.78 -12.06
CA LEU A 70 3.16 6.27 -12.45
C LEU A 70 4.20 5.97 -11.37
N GLY A 71 3.87 6.18 -10.10
CA GLY A 71 4.73 5.82 -8.96
C GLY A 71 5.05 4.33 -8.95
N PHE A 72 4.04 3.48 -9.17
CA PHE A 72 4.25 2.03 -9.29
C PHE A 72 5.07 1.66 -10.52
N ALA A 73 4.90 2.32 -11.67
CA ALA A 73 5.70 2.04 -12.86
C ALA A 73 7.20 2.35 -12.63
N VAL A 74 7.50 3.48 -11.99
CA VAL A 74 8.87 3.83 -11.58
C VAL A 74 9.38 2.86 -10.52
N GLY A 75 8.56 2.55 -9.51
CA GLY A 75 8.89 1.62 -8.44
C GLY A 75 9.17 0.21 -8.95
N LEU A 76 8.35 -0.32 -9.86
CA LEU A 76 8.54 -1.63 -10.45
C LEU A 76 9.82 -1.70 -11.29
N SER A 77 10.06 -0.69 -12.11
CA SER A 77 11.26 -0.61 -12.95
C SER A 77 12.52 -0.50 -12.10
N GLY A 78 12.53 0.44 -11.14
CA GLY A 78 13.66 0.64 -10.22
C GLY A 78 13.85 -0.54 -9.29
N GLY A 79 12.78 -1.12 -8.76
CA GLY A 79 12.80 -2.28 -7.88
C GLY A 79 13.32 -3.52 -8.58
N LEU A 80 12.95 -3.75 -9.85
CA LEU A 80 13.52 -4.82 -10.66
C LEU A 80 15.02 -4.63 -10.85
N LEU A 81 15.47 -3.42 -11.21
CA LEU A 81 16.89 -3.11 -11.37
C LEU A 81 17.66 -3.37 -10.06
N LEU A 82 17.16 -2.87 -8.94
CA LEU A 82 17.76 -3.06 -7.62
C LEU A 82 17.79 -4.54 -7.20
N ALA A 83 16.73 -5.30 -7.48
CA ALA A 83 16.69 -6.73 -7.20
C ALA A 83 17.78 -7.47 -7.99
N LEU A 84 17.95 -7.15 -9.27
CA LEU A 84 19.00 -7.69 -10.13
C LEU A 84 20.41 -7.30 -9.64
N MET A 85 20.61 -6.05 -9.22
CA MET A 85 21.88 -5.59 -8.65
C MET A 85 22.25 -6.34 -7.36
N ARG A 86 21.27 -6.68 -6.52
CA ARG A 86 21.50 -7.41 -5.25
C ARG A 86 21.83 -8.88 -5.43
N ILE A 87 21.37 -9.51 -6.51
CA ILE A 87 21.74 -10.89 -6.86
C ILE A 87 23.00 -10.97 -7.73
N SER A 88 23.55 -9.83 -8.17
CA SER A 88 24.75 -9.77 -8.99
C SER A 88 25.96 -10.37 -8.27
N SER A 89 26.88 -10.98 -9.02
CA SER A 89 28.18 -11.42 -8.51
C SER A 89 29.12 -10.25 -8.19
N ILE A 90 28.87 -9.06 -8.74
CA ILE A 90 29.71 -7.87 -8.60
C ILE A 90 29.40 -7.15 -7.28
N ALA A 91 30.39 -7.07 -6.38
CA ALA A 91 30.19 -6.56 -5.02
C ALA A 91 29.72 -5.09 -4.94
N PRO A 92 30.26 -4.14 -5.75
CA PRO A 92 29.78 -2.77 -5.76
C PRO A 92 28.27 -2.62 -6.03
N TYR A 93 27.71 -3.39 -6.98
CA TYR A 93 26.29 -3.32 -7.29
C TYR A 93 25.43 -3.81 -6.13
N ARG A 94 25.85 -4.90 -5.47
CA ARG A 94 25.15 -5.40 -4.27
C ARG A 94 25.17 -4.37 -3.16
N TRP A 95 26.31 -3.75 -2.90
CA TRP A 95 26.45 -2.75 -1.84
C TRP A 95 25.59 -1.52 -2.12
N LEU A 96 25.67 -0.96 -3.33
CA LEU A 96 24.90 0.24 -3.70
C LEU A 96 23.38 0.00 -3.61
N ALA A 97 22.91 -1.14 -4.10
CA ALA A 97 21.50 -1.49 -4.04
C ALA A 97 21.05 -1.82 -2.60
N THR A 98 21.92 -2.41 -1.77
CA THR A 98 21.61 -2.65 -0.36
C THR A 98 21.49 -1.34 0.42
N LEU A 99 22.44 -0.43 0.25
CA LEU A 99 22.42 0.90 0.86
C LEU A 99 21.16 1.69 0.45
N TYR A 100 20.83 1.70 -0.85
CA TYR A 100 19.60 2.32 -1.34
C TYR A 100 18.36 1.75 -0.63
N VAL A 101 18.23 0.42 -0.59
CA VAL A 101 17.07 -0.25 0.00
C VAL A 101 16.97 0.05 1.49
N GLU A 102 18.08 0.03 2.22
CA GLU A 102 18.12 0.32 3.65
C GLU A 102 17.71 1.77 3.95
N ILE A 103 18.20 2.74 3.17
CA ILE A 103 17.85 4.16 3.35
C ILE A 103 16.36 4.38 3.10
N PHE A 104 15.86 4.02 1.91
CA PHE A 104 14.49 4.36 1.52
C PHE A 104 13.40 3.59 2.27
N ARG A 105 13.73 2.41 2.84
CA ARG A 105 12.84 1.70 3.77
C ARG A 105 12.99 2.17 5.21
N GLY A 106 14.13 2.76 5.57
CA GLY A 106 14.43 3.24 6.92
C GLY A 106 13.94 4.66 7.21
N ILE A 107 13.76 5.49 6.18
CA ILE A 107 13.29 6.88 6.35
C ILE A 107 11.79 7.01 6.08
N PRO A 108 11.08 7.94 6.75
CA PRO A 108 9.70 8.25 6.43
C PRO A 108 9.54 8.77 4.99
N ALA A 109 8.57 8.24 4.25
CA ALA A 109 8.28 8.65 2.87
C ALA A 109 8.00 10.16 2.74
N LEU A 110 7.44 10.80 3.79
CA LEU A 110 7.22 12.24 3.81
C LEU A 110 8.50 13.06 3.63
N LEU A 111 9.65 12.59 4.13
CA LEU A 111 10.94 13.27 3.95
C LEU A 111 11.40 13.18 2.50
N VAL A 112 11.08 12.08 1.82
CA VAL A 112 11.34 11.92 0.39
C VAL A 112 10.48 12.88 -0.42
N PHE A 113 9.20 13.04 -0.09
CA PHE A 113 8.33 14.04 -0.70
C PHE A 113 8.88 15.46 -0.53
N PHE A 114 9.37 15.83 0.66
CA PHE A 114 10.02 17.13 0.85
C PHE A 114 11.31 17.26 0.04
N ALA A 115 12.14 16.21 -0.02
CA ALA A 115 13.36 16.21 -0.80
C ALA A 115 13.09 16.43 -2.29
N PHE A 116 12.13 15.73 -2.89
CA PHE A 116 11.81 15.90 -4.32
C PHE A 116 10.99 17.16 -4.60
N GLY A 117 10.04 17.51 -3.72
CA GLY A 117 9.18 18.67 -3.90
C GLY A 117 9.89 20.01 -3.68
N TYR A 118 10.90 20.06 -2.79
CA TYR A 118 11.57 21.31 -2.41
C TYR A 118 13.09 21.20 -2.42
N GLY A 119 13.67 20.12 -1.90
CA GLY A 119 15.13 19.96 -1.78
C GLY A 119 15.87 19.92 -3.13
N ILE A 120 15.41 19.10 -4.06
CA ILE A 120 15.98 18.97 -5.42
C ILE A 120 15.81 20.28 -6.21
N PRO A 121 14.61 20.89 -6.31
CA PRO A 121 14.44 22.22 -6.89
C PRO A 121 15.42 23.25 -6.34
N LEU A 122 15.58 23.30 -5.01
CA LEU A 122 16.49 24.21 -4.34
C LEU A 122 17.95 23.95 -4.70
N ALA A 123 18.40 22.69 -4.66
CA ALA A 123 19.79 22.31 -4.90
C ALA A 123 20.23 22.56 -6.36
N PHE A 124 19.34 22.29 -7.32
CA PHE A 124 19.65 22.37 -8.75
C PHE A 124 19.12 23.64 -9.42
N LYS A 125 18.48 24.54 -8.67
CA LYS A 125 17.82 25.75 -9.18
C LYS A 125 16.83 25.46 -10.32
N ILE A 126 16.16 24.32 -10.25
CA ILE A 126 15.13 23.91 -11.20
C ILE A 126 13.75 24.25 -10.64
N ARG A 127 12.80 24.50 -11.53
CA ARG A 127 11.39 24.66 -11.18
C ARG A 127 10.58 23.63 -11.95
N PHE A 128 9.89 22.75 -11.24
CA PHE A 128 8.92 21.88 -11.89
C PHE A 128 7.72 22.71 -12.35
N VAL A 129 7.27 22.45 -13.57
CA VAL A 129 6.09 23.10 -14.16
C VAL A 129 4.82 22.64 -13.43
N ASP A 130 4.79 21.36 -13.05
CA ASP A 130 3.71 20.74 -12.29
C ASP A 130 4.28 19.84 -11.18
N ASN A 131 3.41 19.33 -10.30
CA ASN A 131 3.82 18.42 -9.24
C ASN A 131 3.83 16.94 -9.68
N LEU A 132 3.55 16.63 -10.94
CA LEU A 132 3.45 15.24 -11.40
C LEU A 132 4.80 14.53 -11.27
N ILE A 133 5.87 15.18 -11.72
CA ILE A 133 7.25 14.65 -11.65
C ILE A 133 7.70 14.43 -10.20
N PRO A 134 7.73 15.44 -9.31
CA PRO A 134 8.22 15.24 -7.94
C PRO A 134 7.38 14.21 -7.16
N VAL A 135 6.07 14.16 -7.36
CA VAL A 135 5.20 13.15 -6.73
C VAL A 135 5.51 11.75 -7.24
N THR A 136 5.56 11.57 -8.56
CA THR A 136 5.84 10.28 -9.19
C THR A 136 7.20 9.74 -8.77
N LEU A 137 8.22 10.59 -8.75
CA LEU A 137 9.56 10.19 -8.33
C LEU A 137 9.61 9.87 -6.84
N SER A 138 8.96 10.66 -5.98
CA SER A 138 8.90 10.38 -4.54
C SER A 138 8.28 9.02 -4.24
N LEU A 139 7.11 8.74 -4.83
CA LEU A 139 6.43 7.45 -4.71
C LEU A 139 7.29 6.32 -5.30
N GLY A 140 7.84 6.55 -6.49
CA GLY A 140 8.60 5.55 -7.23
C GLY A 140 9.88 5.12 -6.54
N VAL A 141 10.67 6.05 -5.98
CA VAL A 141 11.94 5.69 -5.32
C VAL A 141 11.71 4.94 -4.00
N VAL A 142 10.69 5.34 -3.24
CA VAL A 142 10.32 4.62 -2.01
C VAL A 142 9.83 3.22 -2.38
N SER A 143 8.89 3.11 -3.32
CA SER A 143 8.34 1.82 -3.73
C SER A 143 9.36 0.91 -4.40
N ALA A 144 10.34 1.46 -5.13
CA ALA A 144 11.44 0.67 -5.71
C ALA A 144 12.21 -0.12 -4.65
N ALA A 145 12.42 0.45 -3.46
CA ALA A 145 13.08 -0.23 -2.36
C ALA A 145 12.25 -1.41 -1.82
N TYR A 146 10.94 -1.24 -1.66
CA TYR A 146 10.02 -2.30 -1.22
C TYR A 146 9.83 -3.39 -2.28
N ILE A 147 9.62 -3.00 -3.54
CA ILE A 147 9.47 -3.94 -4.67
C ILE A 147 10.74 -4.76 -4.87
N SER A 148 11.93 -4.17 -4.74
CA SER A 148 13.20 -4.91 -4.81
C SER A 148 13.26 -6.07 -3.83
N GLU A 149 12.82 -5.84 -2.58
CA GLU A 149 12.74 -6.90 -1.56
C GLU A 149 11.69 -7.94 -1.88
N VAL A 150 10.51 -7.53 -2.33
CA VAL A 150 9.45 -8.44 -2.75
C VAL A 150 9.94 -9.37 -3.88
N LEU A 151 10.57 -8.81 -4.91
CA LEU A 151 11.11 -9.58 -6.04
C LEU A 151 12.22 -10.54 -5.60
N ARG A 152 13.16 -10.06 -4.78
CA ARG A 152 14.25 -10.89 -4.23
C ARG A 152 13.71 -12.02 -3.36
N ALA A 153 12.79 -11.73 -2.45
CA ALA A 153 12.17 -12.72 -1.57
C ALA A 153 11.36 -13.75 -2.37
N GLY A 154 10.65 -13.32 -3.41
CA GLY A 154 9.91 -14.22 -4.30
C GLY A 154 10.80 -15.18 -5.06
N LEU A 155 11.97 -14.72 -5.55
CA LEU A 155 12.96 -15.60 -6.17
C LEU A 155 13.52 -16.62 -5.17
N GLN A 156 13.81 -16.19 -3.94
CA GLN A 156 14.34 -17.07 -2.89
C GLN A 156 13.31 -18.06 -2.34
N ALA A 157 12.03 -17.76 -2.45
CA ALA A 157 10.94 -18.62 -1.99
C ALA A 157 10.69 -19.83 -2.90
N VAL A 158 11.26 -19.85 -4.12
CA VAL A 158 11.17 -21.02 -5.01
C VAL A 158 12.01 -22.17 -4.42
N PRO A 159 11.44 -23.39 -4.26
CA PRO A 159 12.18 -24.51 -3.70
C PRO A 159 13.45 -24.84 -4.49
N LYS A 160 14.62 -24.87 -3.82
CA LYS A 160 15.92 -25.14 -4.45
C LYS A 160 15.95 -26.45 -5.24
N GLY A 161 15.25 -27.48 -4.75
CA GLY A 161 15.16 -28.78 -5.43
C GLY A 161 14.59 -28.71 -6.85
N GLN A 162 13.75 -27.72 -7.19
CA GLN A 162 13.27 -27.55 -8.56
C GLN A 162 14.35 -27.02 -9.50
N TYR A 163 15.17 -26.09 -9.01
CA TYR A 163 16.32 -25.61 -9.75
C TYR A 163 17.36 -26.72 -9.92
N GLU A 164 17.65 -27.47 -8.86
CA GLU A 164 18.58 -28.60 -8.88
C GLU A 164 18.11 -29.71 -9.85
N ALA A 165 16.83 -30.10 -9.79
CA ALA A 165 16.26 -31.09 -10.71
C ALA A 165 16.33 -30.62 -12.18
N ALA A 166 16.03 -29.36 -12.46
CA ALA A 166 16.17 -28.78 -13.80
C ALA A 166 17.62 -28.86 -14.31
N ARG A 167 18.59 -28.57 -13.44
CA ARG A 167 20.03 -28.69 -13.76
C ARG A 167 20.46 -30.14 -13.97
N SER A 168 19.95 -31.09 -13.19
CA SER A 168 20.20 -32.53 -13.35
C SER A 168 19.62 -33.10 -14.66
N LEU A 169 18.54 -32.52 -15.17
CA LEU A 169 17.96 -32.85 -16.49
C LEU A 169 18.67 -32.15 -17.66
N GLY A 170 19.83 -31.53 -17.42
CA GLY A 170 20.67 -30.92 -18.46
C GLY A 170 20.26 -29.51 -18.89
N MET A 171 19.31 -28.86 -18.22
CA MET A 171 18.95 -27.47 -18.56
C MET A 171 20.08 -26.52 -18.18
N SER A 172 20.45 -25.57 -19.06
CA SER A 172 21.38 -24.48 -18.74
C SER A 172 20.86 -23.59 -17.59
N HIS A 173 21.74 -22.84 -16.90
CA HIS A 173 21.33 -21.93 -15.82
C HIS A 173 20.21 -20.98 -16.28
N THR A 174 20.40 -20.35 -17.44
CA THR A 174 19.41 -19.43 -18.04
C THR A 174 18.10 -20.14 -18.34
N ARG A 175 18.15 -21.35 -18.92
CA ARG A 175 16.94 -22.11 -19.23
C ARG A 175 16.20 -22.48 -17.94
N ALA A 176 16.89 -23.01 -16.93
CA ALA A 176 16.30 -23.34 -15.63
C ALA A 176 15.72 -22.10 -14.92
N MET A 177 16.42 -20.96 -14.98
CA MET A 177 15.96 -19.70 -14.40
C MET A 177 14.68 -19.21 -15.08
N VAL A 178 14.68 -19.06 -16.41
CA VAL A 178 13.57 -18.46 -17.17
C VAL A 178 12.35 -19.36 -17.24
N SER A 179 12.53 -20.68 -17.39
CA SER A 179 11.39 -21.60 -17.61
C SER A 179 10.84 -22.23 -16.33
N ILE A 180 11.64 -22.33 -15.26
CA ILE A 180 11.22 -22.97 -14.00
C ILE A 180 11.13 -21.95 -12.87
N THR A 181 12.22 -21.24 -12.58
CA THR A 181 12.32 -20.42 -11.36
C THR A 181 11.48 -19.14 -11.46
N VAL A 182 11.70 -18.33 -12.50
CA VAL A 182 11.03 -17.03 -12.69
C VAL A 182 9.51 -17.16 -12.77
N PRO A 183 8.91 -18.10 -13.51
CA PRO A 183 7.45 -18.22 -13.58
C PRO A 183 6.82 -18.60 -12.24
N GLN A 184 7.57 -19.28 -11.36
CA GLN A 184 7.10 -19.63 -10.03
C GLN A 184 7.29 -18.47 -9.05
N ALA A 185 8.45 -17.83 -9.07
CA ALA A 185 8.71 -16.61 -8.32
C ALA A 185 7.66 -15.52 -8.64
N PHE A 186 7.31 -15.35 -9.92
CA PHE A 186 6.30 -14.40 -10.37
C PHE A 186 4.95 -14.61 -9.65
N ARG A 187 4.52 -15.87 -9.49
CA ARG A 187 3.27 -16.20 -8.78
C ARG A 187 3.35 -15.95 -7.28
N ILE A 188 4.54 -16.09 -6.70
CA ILE A 188 4.79 -15.81 -5.28
C ILE A 188 4.76 -14.29 -5.01
N VAL A 189 5.25 -13.47 -5.96
CA VAL A 189 5.31 -12.01 -5.78
C VAL A 189 4.01 -11.27 -6.12
N LEU A 190 3.09 -11.86 -6.88
CA LEU A 190 1.84 -11.20 -7.28
C LEU A 190 1.03 -10.65 -6.08
N PRO A 191 0.76 -11.44 -5.01
CA PRO A 191 0.06 -10.90 -3.84
C PRO A 191 0.79 -9.73 -3.15
N PRO A 192 2.08 -9.84 -2.75
CA PRO A 192 2.76 -8.72 -2.10
C PRO A 192 2.96 -7.51 -3.03
N LEU A 193 3.11 -7.69 -4.36
CA LEU A 193 3.09 -6.57 -5.31
C LEU A 193 1.73 -5.88 -5.36
N THR A 194 0.63 -6.63 -5.26
CA THR A 194 -0.71 -6.02 -5.19
C THR A 194 -0.87 -5.22 -3.90
N ASN A 195 -0.35 -5.72 -2.78
CA ASN A 195 -0.33 -4.99 -1.52
C ASN A 195 0.52 -3.71 -1.61
N GLU A 196 1.63 -3.75 -2.33
CA GLU A 196 2.45 -2.56 -2.59
C GLU A 196 1.67 -1.48 -3.37
N VAL A 197 0.87 -1.85 -4.36
CA VAL A 197 -0.01 -0.89 -5.06
C VAL A 197 -1.03 -0.25 -4.09
N ILE A 198 -1.60 -1.04 -3.18
CA ILE A 198 -2.54 -0.53 -2.15
C ILE A 198 -1.83 0.47 -1.22
N LEU A 199 -0.59 0.18 -0.82
CA LEU A 199 0.22 1.08 0.01
C LEU A 199 0.54 2.36 -0.75
N LEU A 200 1.02 2.26 -1.99
CA LEU A 200 1.26 3.40 -2.87
C LEU A 200 0.03 4.29 -3.07
N THR A 201 -1.16 3.70 -3.21
CA THR A 201 -2.42 4.47 -3.28
C THR A 201 -2.62 5.29 -2.01
N LYS A 202 -2.32 4.75 -0.83
CA LYS A 202 -2.46 5.49 0.42
C LYS A 202 -1.34 6.51 0.59
N ASP A 203 -0.12 6.17 0.20
CA ASP A 203 1.04 7.06 0.28
C ASP A 203 0.94 8.23 -0.71
N SER A 204 0.13 8.12 -1.78
CA SER A 204 -0.21 9.26 -2.62
C SER A 204 -0.88 10.39 -1.82
N SER A 205 -1.46 10.10 -0.65
CA SER A 205 -1.97 11.15 0.24
C SER A 205 -0.88 12.15 0.62
N LEU A 206 0.39 11.75 0.71
CA LEU A 206 1.51 12.64 1.06
C LEU A 206 1.69 13.81 0.09
N VAL A 207 1.05 13.79 -1.07
CA VAL A 207 0.92 14.94 -1.98
C VAL A 207 0.33 16.16 -1.26
N TYR A 208 -0.48 15.99 -0.21
CA TYR A 208 -1.04 17.10 0.55
C TYR A 208 0.03 18.03 1.16
N LEU A 209 1.25 17.52 1.37
CA LEU A 209 2.42 18.24 1.88
C LEU A 209 3.02 19.20 0.85
N LEU A 210 2.70 19.02 -0.42
CA LEU A 210 3.23 19.84 -1.51
C LEU A 210 2.30 21.02 -1.83
N GLY A 211 2.89 22.08 -2.37
CA GLY A 211 2.16 23.22 -2.95
C GLY A 211 1.54 22.84 -4.28
N VAL A 212 0.36 22.21 -4.24
CA VAL A 212 -0.39 21.75 -5.42
C VAL A 212 -1.57 22.65 -5.75
N THR A 213 -1.88 22.77 -7.05
CA THR A 213 -3.10 23.45 -7.52
C THR A 213 -4.31 22.53 -7.43
N VAL A 214 -5.53 23.08 -7.51
CA VAL A 214 -6.78 22.31 -7.44
C VAL A 214 -6.81 21.17 -8.46
N SER A 215 -6.31 21.41 -9.69
CA SER A 215 -6.25 20.39 -10.75
C SER A 215 -5.30 19.23 -10.45
N GLN A 216 -4.44 19.35 -9.44
CA GLN A 216 -3.46 18.36 -8.99
C GLN A 216 -3.84 17.72 -7.65
N TYR A 217 -4.98 18.08 -7.07
CA TYR A 217 -5.41 17.46 -5.83
C TYR A 217 -5.64 15.98 -6.06
N GLU A 218 -5.11 15.17 -5.15
CA GLU A 218 -5.51 13.79 -4.94
C GLU A 218 -6.54 13.72 -3.81
N LEU A 219 -7.07 12.53 -3.51
CA LEU A 219 -8.21 12.34 -2.60
C LEU A 219 -8.00 12.96 -1.22
N ALA A 220 -6.85 12.76 -0.58
CA ALA A 220 -6.61 13.26 0.77
C ALA A 220 -6.50 14.79 0.80
N LYS A 221 -5.77 15.40 -0.15
CA LYS A 221 -5.67 16.84 -0.30
C LYS A 221 -7.01 17.48 -0.61
N PHE A 222 -7.79 16.90 -1.51
CA PHE A 222 -9.13 17.37 -1.84
C PHE A 222 -10.06 17.35 -0.62
N GLY A 223 -10.08 16.23 0.11
CA GLY A 223 -10.85 16.11 1.35
C GLY A 223 -10.37 17.08 2.43
N ARG A 224 -9.06 17.25 2.60
CA ARG A 224 -8.48 18.18 3.59
C ARG A 224 -8.85 19.62 3.30
N GLU A 225 -8.77 20.04 2.05
CA GLU A 225 -9.14 21.39 1.64
C GLU A 225 -10.65 21.65 1.85
N GLY A 226 -11.49 20.65 1.58
CA GLY A 226 -12.93 20.74 1.77
C GLY A 226 -13.38 21.02 3.22
N ILE A 227 -12.58 20.66 4.23
CA ILE A 227 -12.90 20.93 5.66
C ILE A 227 -13.01 22.44 5.92
N THR A 228 -12.31 23.26 5.14
CA THR A 228 -12.32 24.72 5.33
C THR A 228 -13.62 25.38 4.87
N ALA A 229 -14.47 24.66 4.12
CA ALA A 229 -15.75 25.18 3.70
C ALA A 229 -16.69 25.35 4.90
N VAL A 230 -17.48 26.42 4.88
CA VAL A 230 -18.39 26.78 5.97
C VAL A 230 -19.37 25.64 6.24
N GLY A 231 -19.37 25.14 7.47
CA GLY A 231 -20.24 24.05 7.91
C GLY A 231 -19.91 22.66 7.35
N ALA A 232 -18.75 22.48 6.71
CA ALA A 232 -18.37 21.20 6.11
C ALA A 232 -17.99 20.13 7.15
N GLY A 233 -17.39 20.56 8.27
CA GLY A 233 -16.85 19.66 9.28
C GLY A 233 -15.84 18.68 8.68
N LEU A 234 -15.93 17.40 9.09
CA LEU A 234 -15.10 16.31 8.60
C LEU A 234 -15.72 15.55 7.41
N THR A 235 -16.92 15.92 6.97
CA THR A 235 -17.61 15.26 5.85
C THR A 235 -16.72 15.07 4.62
N PRO A 236 -15.92 16.07 4.17
CA PRO A 236 -15.06 15.89 3.01
C PRO A 236 -13.98 14.82 3.14
N LEU A 237 -13.44 14.60 4.35
CA LEU A 237 -12.51 13.50 4.61
C LEU A 237 -13.20 12.13 4.55
N VAL A 238 -14.45 12.04 5.01
CA VAL A 238 -15.23 10.81 4.92
C VAL A 238 -15.47 10.43 3.46
N VAL A 239 -15.89 11.40 2.63
CA VAL A 239 -16.10 11.14 1.19
C VAL A 239 -14.78 10.75 0.50
N ALA A 240 -13.67 11.43 0.79
CA ALA A 240 -12.35 11.03 0.30
C ALA A 240 -11.97 9.61 0.73
N GLY A 241 -12.22 9.25 1.99
CA GLY A 241 -12.00 7.91 2.54
C GLY A 241 -12.83 6.83 1.81
N LEU A 242 -14.09 7.11 1.53
CA LEU A 242 -14.94 6.20 0.74
C LEU A 242 -14.40 6.03 -0.68
N CYS A 243 -13.89 7.09 -1.31
CA CYS A 243 -13.24 7.00 -2.62
C CYS A 243 -11.92 6.19 -2.57
N TYR A 244 -11.15 6.26 -1.48
CA TYR A 244 -10.02 5.35 -1.29
C TYR A 244 -10.47 3.89 -1.20
N LEU A 245 -11.61 3.59 -0.56
CA LEU A 245 -12.15 2.23 -0.49
C LEU A 245 -12.58 1.71 -1.86
N ILE A 246 -13.10 2.57 -2.75
CA ILE A 246 -13.40 2.21 -4.14
C ILE A 246 -12.16 1.67 -4.86
N ILE A 247 -10.95 2.16 -4.55
CA ILE A 247 -9.69 1.66 -5.12
C ILE A 247 -9.17 0.45 -4.33
N THR A 248 -9.06 0.59 -3.01
CA THR A 248 -8.30 -0.34 -2.16
C THR A 248 -9.04 -1.65 -1.88
N VAL A 249 -10.37 -1.65 -1.83
CA VAL A 249 -11.15 -2.89 -1.60
C VAL A 249 -11.03 -3.85 -2.79
N PRO A 250 -11.25 -3.43 -4.06
CA PRO A 250 -11.01 -4.31 -5.21
C PRO A 250 -9.58 -4.84 -5.29
N LEU A 251 -8.57 -3.99 -5.02
CA LEU A 251 -7.17 -4.43 -4.98
C LEU A 251 -6.92 -5.44 -3.86
N GLY A 252 -7.53 -5.25 -2.68
CA GLY A 252 -7.43 -6.21 -1.57
C GLY A 252 -8.07 -7.56 -1.92
N GLN A 253 -9.21 -7.56 -2.61
CA GLN A 253 -9.85 -8.77 -3.12
C GLN A 253 -8.98 -9.47 -4.17
N LEU A 254 -8.34 -8.70 -5.06
CA LEU A 254 -7.40 -9.21 -6.06
C LEU A 254 -6.17 -9.86 -5.41
N SER A 255 -5.61 -9.22 -4.38
CA SER A 255 -4.50 -9.76 -3.59
C SER A 255 -4.89 -11.10 -2.95
N ALA A 256 -6.05 -11.14 -2.26
CA ALA A 256 -6.57 -12.36 -1.64
C ALA A 256 -6.86 -13.48 -2.66
N TYR A 257 -7.29 -13.13 -3.87
CA TYR A 257 -7.46 -14.08 -4.98
C TYR A 257 -6.12 -14.70 -5.38
N PHE A 258 -5.07 -13.89 -5.54
CA PHE A 258 -3.73 -14.40 -5.85
C PHE A 258 -3.16 -15.28 -4.73
N GLU A 259 -3.36 -14.91 -3.46
CA GLU A 259 -2.90 -15.73 -2.31
C GLU A 259 -3.53 -17.13 -2.31
N LYS A 260 -4.86 -17.21 -2.48
CA LYS A 260 -5.59 -18.49 -2.53
C LYS A 260 -5.05 -19.38 -3.65
N ARG A 261 -4.77 -18.80 -4.82
CA ARG A 261 -4.27 -19.54 -5.99
C ARG A 261 -2.85 -20.07 -5.77
N THR A 262 -1.99 -19.32 -5.08
CA THR A 262 -0.62 -19.76 -4.76
C THR A 262 -0.61 -20.84 -3.68
N GLN A 263 -1.41 -20.72 -2.62
CA GLN A 263 -1.48 -21.72 -1.54
C GLN A 263 -2.10 -23.06 -1.95
N ALA A 264 -3.15 -23.05 -2.77
CA ALA A 264 -3.86 -24.27 -3.20
C ALA A 264 -2.97 -25.24 -4.00
N ARG A 265 -1.90 -24.72 -4.64
CA ARG A 265 -0.93 -25.51 -5.41
C ARG A 265 0.27 -25.99 -4.61
N SER A 266 0.63 -25.30 -3.52
CA SER A 266 1.73 -25.76 -2.64
C SER A 266 1.33 -26.96 -1.76
N ARG A 267 0.03 -27.24 -1.62
CA ARG A 267 -0.50 -28.41 -0.90
C ARG A 267 -0.69 -29.65 -1.78
N LYS A 268 -0.44 -29.56 -3.09
CA LYS A 268 -0.49 -30.66 -4.06
C LYS A 268 0.91 -30.97 -4.54
#